data_AF-A0A812S2K9-F1
#
_entry.id   AF-A0A812S2K9-F1
#
_cell.length_a   1.000
_cell.length_b   1.000
_cell.length_c   1.000
_cell.angle_alpha   90.00
_cell.angle_beta   90.00
_cell.angle_gamma   90.00
#
_symmetry.space_group_name_H-M   'P 1'
#
loop_
_entity.id
_entity.type
_entity.pdbx_description
1 polymer ?
#
loop_
_entity_poly.entity_id
_entity_poly.type
_entity_poly.pdbx_seq_one_letter_code
_entity_poly.pdbx_strand_id
1 'polypeptide(L)'
;MQAKTVAAEPAAPEVQRVVPDWLQNPGEAEVALTEDSTQLGSCGICLEPLWNAEPSVFLVNLKRLCRHYFCRACAKRMLLEQTTLGIRPLQEEMQIGMLDGLSSVMDGAGRRVGDLVWSETGQRLCAGEMFLVLTQLQRLRHLEVGMEFRFKEGEALVIRRGVLLGCLLKGAWRTLKRMTHEEFLQEGLEDVAVTSRNIKDLRSKFIVYSGGEFSCWTCKRCSLENTSSDFKCKLCGGPPQRPEDVPEQNLPLDRFGAAALRSRFALRPQLHWAVPLQCPLCRNGGTASVTPMPNLREAPFDWFSLVDVAGAGKLTLYELAAGLATVLPLSSERLESELQHQFSGLQWPINYEQFAQQEGPAHWAMRQLEALHRHENGARR
;
A
#
# COMPACT_ATOMS: atom_id res chain seq x y z
N MET A 1 -12.07 42.44 11.23
CA MET A 1 -11.07 41.73 10.40
C MET A 1 -11.69 41.53 9.03
N GLN A 2 -11.26 42.29 8.01
CA GLN A 2 -11.78 42.17 6.65
C GLN A 2 -11.12 40.97 5.96
N ALA A 3 -11.92 40.00 5.54
CA ALA A 3 -11.46 38.85 4.77
C ALA A 3 -11.01 39.33 3.39
N LYS A 4 -9.71 39.17 3.09
CA LYS A 4 -9.11 39.52 1.81
C LYS A 4 -9.50 38.42 0.81
N THR A 5 -10.44 38.71 -0.07
CA THR A 5 -10.84 37.84 -1.19
C THR A 5 -9.63 37.64 -2.10
N VAL A 6 -9.07 36.43 -2.13
CA VAL A 6 -8.03 36.05 -3.08
C VAL A 6 -8.71 35.87 -4.43
N ALA A 7 -8.39 36.74 -5.39
CA ALA A 7 -8.91 36.61 -6.75
C ALA A 7 -8.45 35.27 -7.34
N ALA A 8 -9.39 34.51 -7.89
CA ALA A 8 -9.11 33.23 -8.53
C ALA A 8 -8.15 33.47 -9.71
N GLU A 9 -7.03 32.76 -9.71
CA GLU A 9 -6.07 32.77 -10.81
C GLU A 9 -6.78 32.24 -12.07
N PRO A 10 -6.70 32.95 -13.22
CA PRO A 10 -7.41 32.54 -14.42
C PRO A 10 -6.95 31.15 -14.85
N ALA A 11 -7.91 30.26 -15.12
CA ALA A 11 -7.63 28.91 -15.59
C ALA A 11 -6.71 28.98 -16.82
N ALA A 12 -5.60 28.25 -16.79
CA ALA A 12 -4.69 28.17 -17.92
C ALA A 12 -5.47 27.68 -19.16
N PRO A 13 -5.23 28.27 -20.35
CA PRO A 13 -5.93 27.88 -21.56
C PRO A 13 -5.77 26.38 -21.80
N GLU A 14 -6.87 25.69 -22.03
CA GLU A 14 -6.90 24.26 -22.34
C GLU A 14 -6.16 24.05 -23.67
N VAL A 15 -4.94 23.52 -23.59
CA VAL A 15 -4.13 23.21 -24.78
C VAL A 15 -4.85 22.10 -25.55
N GLN A 16 -5.41 22.44 -26.71
CA GLN A 16 -6.04 21.45 -27.59
C GLN A 16 -5.00 20.39 -27.97
N ARG A 17 -5.23 19.16 -27.51
CA ARG A 17 -4.38 17.99 -27.79
C ARG A 17 -4.65 17.54 -29.22
N VAL A 18 -3.91 18.09 -30.18
CA VAL A 18 -3.93 17.60 -31.56
C VAL A 18 -3.27 16.21 -31.57
N VAL A 19 -4.02 15.21 -32.04
CA VAL A 19 -3.49 13.86 -32.31
C VAL A 19 -2.76 13.92 -33.65
N PRO A 20 -1.44 13.66 -33.71
CA PRO A 20 -0.70 13.71 -34.97
C PRO A 20 -1.24 12.74 -36.02
N ASP A 21 -1.31 13.18 -37.28
CA ASP A 21 -1.84 12.37 -38.40
C ASP A 21 -1.04 11.07 -38.62
N TRP A 22 0.28 11.11 -38.42
CA TRP A 22 1.15 9.95 -38.58
C TRP A 22 0.89 8.82 -37.58
N LEU A 23 0.09 9.02 -36.52
CA LEU A 23 -0.31 7.92 -35.63
C LEU A 23 -1.14 6.87 -36.35
N GLN A 24 -1.87 7.27 -37.40
CA GLN A 24 -2.66 6.35 -38.21
C GLN A 24 -1.79 5.59 -39.20
N ASN A 25 -0.74 6.22 -39.73
CA ASN A 25 0.18 5.66 -40.72
C ASN A 25 1.60 6.16 -40.46
N PRO A 26 2.35 5.52 -39.54
CA PRO A 26 3.70 5.96 -39.19
C PRO A 26 4.73 5.64 -40.28
N GLY A 27 4.36 4.88 -41.31
CA GLY A 27 5.24 4.52 -42.41
C GLY A 27 6.25 3.41 -42.04
N GLU A 28 7.12 3.08 -42.99
CA GLU A 28 8.12 2.03 -42.82
C GLU A 28 9.43 2.62 -42.30
N ALA A 29 10.04 1.95 -41.32
CA ALA A 29 11.43 2.19 -40.94
C ALA A 29 12.32 1.19 -41.68
N GLU A 30 13.45 1.66 -42.21
CA GLU A 30 14.37 0.84 -43.00
C GLU A 30 15.12 -0.20 -42.15
N VAL A 31 15.47 0.10 -40.90
CA VAL A 31 16.27 -0.80 -40.05
C VAL A 31 15.87 -0.65 -38.59
N ALA A 32 15.58 -1.77 -37.92
CA ALA A 32 15.51 -1.82 -36.47
C ALA A 32 16.94 -1.74 -35.92
N LEU A 33 17.32 -0.60 -35.34
CA LEU A 33 18.61 -0.46 -34.70
C LEU A 33 18.63 -1.31 -33.42
N THR A 34 19.59 -2.22 -33.33
CA THR A 34 19.88 -2.98 -32.11
C THR A 34 21.31 -2.69 -31.65
N GLU A 35 21.53 -2.77 -30.35
CA GLU A 35 22.83 -2.57 -29.71
C GLU A 35 23.13 -3.75 -28.78
N ASP A 36 24.38 -3.87 -28.33
CA ASP A 36 24.72 -4.86 -27.32
C ASP A 36 23.92 -4.58 -26.03
N SER A 37 23.35 -5.64 -25.47
CA SER A 37 22.63 -5.66 -24.20
C SER A 37 23.35 -4.96 -23.05
N THR A 38 24.69 -4.96 -23.05
CA THR A 38 25.53 -4.35 -22.01
C THR A 38 25.49 -2.81 -22.02
N GLN A 39 25.10 -2.20 -23.14
CA GLN A 39 25.02 -0.74 -23.32
C GLN A 39 23.60 -0.19 -23.13
N LEU A 40 22.60 -1.07 -23.04
CA LEU A 40 21.21 -0.67 -22.92
C LEU A 40 20.91 -0.02 -21.56
N GLY A 41 19.99 0.95 -21.56
CA GLY A 41 19.45 1.50 -20.33
C GLY A 41 18.82 0.40 -19.48
N SER A 42 19.33 0.22 -18.25
CA SER A 42 18.88 -0.81 -17.33
C SER A 42 18.28 -0.22 -16.06
N CYS A 43 17.39 -1.00 -15.42
CA CYS A 43 16.85 -0.61 -14.13
C CYS A 43 17.96 -0.64 -13.08
N GLY A 44 18.22 0.49 -12.41
CA GLY A 44 19.25 0.56 -11.35
C GLY A 44 18.97 -0.25 -10.08
N ILE A 45 17.99 -1.16 -10.10
CA ILE A 45 17.63 -2.05 -8.98
C ILE A 45 17.82 -3.53 -9.38
N CYS A 46 17.20 -3.99 -10.48
CA CYS A 46 17.33 -5.38 -10.95
C CYS A 46 18.34 -5.56 -12.10
N LEU A 47 18.87 -4.46 -12.65
CA LEU A 47 19.77 -4.43 -13.82
C LEU A 47 19.18 -5.00 -15.11
N GLU A 48 17.87 -5.25 -15.15
CA GLU A 48 17.19 -5.66 -16.38
C GLU A 48 17.04 -4.48 -17.36
N PRO A 49 17.14 -4.71 -18.68
CA PRO A 49 16.91 -3.67 -19.69
C PRO A 49 15.51 -3.06 -19.57
N LEU A 50 15.42 -1.73 -19.52
CA LEU A 50 14.17 -1.02 -19.28
C LEU A 50 13.15 -1.16 -20.42
N TRP A 51 13.63 -1.24 -21.68
CA TRP A 51 12.78 -1.35 -22.88
C TRP A 51 11.86 -2.57 -22.87
N ASN A 52 12.19 -3.62 -22.10
CA ASN A 52 11.40 -4.83 -21.96
C ASN A 52 10.78 -5.01 -20.56
N ALA A 53 10.85 -4.00 -19.68
CA ALA A 53 10.54 -4.14 -18.26
C ALA A 53 9.47 -3.16 -17.73
N GLU A 54 8.58 -2.68 -18.61
CA GLU A 54 7.53 -1.69 -18.29
C GLU A 54 8.11 -0.51 -17.48
N PRO A 55 8.90 0.38 -18.12
CA PRO A 55 9.62 1.44 -17.42
C PRO A 55 8.65 2.33 -16.66
N SER A 56 9.10 2.82 -15.51
CA SER A 56 8.30 3.59 -14.55
C SER A 56 9.14 4.66 -13.88
N VAL A 57 8.49 5.69 -13.38
CA VAL A 57 9.11 6.81 -12.67
C VAL A 57 8.41 7.07 -11.34
N PHE A 58 9.13 7.73 -10.43
CA PHE A 58 8.57 8.28 -9.19
C PHE A 58 8.05 9.70 -9.44
N LEU A 59 6.83 10.03 -8.98
CA LEU A 59 6.21 11.35 -9.14
C LEU A 59 5.92 12.03 -7.81
N VAL A 60 6.33 13.28 -7.62
CA VAL A 60 5.90 14.17 -6.53
C VAL A 60 4.97 15.24 -7.08
N ASN A 61 3.76 15.35 -6.52
CA ASN A 61 2.74 16.31 -6.99
C ASN A 61 2.52 16.24 -8.52
N LEU A 62 2.39 15.01 -9.05
CA LEU A 62 2.24 14.72 -10.48
C LEU A 62 3.43 15.11 -11.38
N LYS A 63 4.55 15.57 -10.80
CA LYS A 63 5.80 15.85 -11.52
C LYS A 63 6.86 14.82 -11.20
N ARG A 64 7.81 14.56 -12.09
CA ARG A 64 8.88 13.60 -11.79
C ARG A 64 9.71 14.01 -10.59
N LEU A 65 9.98 13.04 -9.72
CA LEU A 65 10.89 13.20 -8.59
C LEU A 65 12.34 13.42 -9.07
N CYS A 66 12.76 12.71 -10.12
CA CYS A 66 14.09 12.82 -10.70
C CYS A 66 14.15 12.18 -12.10
N ARG A 67 15.32 12.28 -12.75
CA ARG A 67 15.60 11.73 -14.08
C ARG A 67 15.69 10.21 -14.20
N HIS A 68 15.72 9.48 -13.08
CA HIS A 68 15.91 8.04 -13.11
C HIS A 68 14.62 7.30 -13.50
N TYR A 69 14.81 6.17 -14.18
CA TYR A 69 13.76 5.23 -14.56
C TYR A 69 14.02 3.88 -13.90
N PHE A 70 12.96 3.13 -13.64
CA PHE A 70 13.00 1.82 -13.00
C PHE A 70 12.00 0.90 -13.70
N CYS A 71 12.20 -0.42 -13.67
CA CYS A 71 11.12 -1.32 -14.06
C CYS A 71 9.96 -1.19 -13.04
N ARG A 72 8.72 -1.36 -13.50
CA ARG A 72 7.53 -1.14 -12.66
C ARG A 72 7.54 -1.99 -11.39
N ALA A 73 7.98 -3.24 -11.51
CA ALA A 73 8.08 -4.17 -10.38
C ALA A 73 9.02 -3.62 -9.30
N CYS A 74 10.23 -3.18 -9.68
CA CYS A 74 11.19 -2.62 -8.73
C CYS A 74 10.72 -1.28 -8.15
N ALA A 75 10.11 -0.39 -8.94
CA ALA A 75 9.56 0.87 -8.45
C ALA A 75 8.44 0.65 -7.41
N LYS A 76 7.51 -0.27 -7.71
CA LYS A 76 6.44 -0.67 -6.77
C LYS A 76 6.99 -1.32 -5.52
N ARG A 77 8.00 -2.20 -5.63
CA ARG A 77 8.65 -2.81 -4.47
C ARG A 77 9.34 -1.76 -3.61
N MET A 78 10.06 -0.79 -4.19
CA MET A 78 10.66 0.32 -3.45
C MET A 78 9.61 1.16 -2.72
N LEU A 79 8.51 1.48 -3.42
CA LEU A 79 7.37 2.17 -2.82
C LEU A 79 6.80 1.34 -1.66
N LEU A 80 6.60 0.04 -1.88
CA LEU A 80 6.11 -0.87 -0.85
C LEU A 80 7.08 -0.89 0.32
N GLU A 81 8.36 -1.23 0.14
CA GLU A 81 9.37 -1.32 1.20
C GLU A 81 9.48 -0.03 2.02
N GLN A 82 9.56 1.13 1.36
CA GLN A 82 9.63 2.42 2.05
C GLN A 82 8.30 2.79 2.76
N THR A 83 7.17 2.21 2.34
CA THR A 83 5.87 2.38 3.02
C THR A 83 5.54 1.25 4.02
N THR A 84 6.10 0.04 3.87
CA THR A 84 5.91 -1.14 4.73
C THR A 84 6.90 -1.19 5.87
N LEU A 85 8.06 -0.52 5.76
CA LEU A 85 8.85 -0.12 6.94
C LEU A 85 8.04 0.74 7.93
N GLY A 86 6.85 1.21 7.52
CA GLY A 86 5.88 1.84 8.38
C GLY A 86 5.06 0.88 9.26
N ILE A 87 4.86 -0.41 8.92
CA ILE A 87 3.96 -1.26 9.70
C ILE A 87 4.54 -1.48 11.11
N ARG A 88 3.93 -0.86 12.11
CA ARG A 88 4.36 -0.90 13.50
C ARG A 88 3.51 -1.89 14.29
N PRO A 89 4.08 -2.60 15.27
CA PRO A 89 3.26 -3.35 16.22
C PRO A 89 2.35 -2.38 16.96
N LEU A 90 1.13 -2.80 17.26
CA LEU A 90 0.22 -2.05 18.13
C LEU A 90 0.87 -1.88 19.50
N GLN A 91 0.85 -0.66 20.03
CA GLN A 91 1.41 -0.34 21.34
C GLN A 91 0.30 -0.24 22.37
N GLU A 92 0.71 -0.32 23.64
CA GLU A 92 -0.16 0.04 24.76
C GLU A 92 -0.48 1.54 24.67
N GLU A 93 -1.57 1.98 25.30
CA GLU A 93 -2.04 3.38 25.29
C GLU A 93 -2.59 3.87 23.94
N MET A 94 -2.44 3.10 22.86
CA MET A 94 -3.16 3.35 21.61
C MET A 94 -4.66 3.14 21.81
N GLN A 95 -5.47 3.80 21.00
CA GLN A 95 -6.90 3.55 20.91
C GLN A 95 -7.20 3.04 19.51
N ILE A 96 -8.16 2.15 19.36
CA ILE A 96 -8.63 1.72 18.04
C ILE A 96 -10.12 1.98 17.90
N GLY A 97 -10.55 2.37 16.71
CA GLY A 97 -11.94 2.75 16.48
C GLY A 97 -12.22 3.02 15.02
N MET A 98 -13.46 3.44 14.76
CA MET A 98 -13.86 3.95 13.45
C MET A 98 -13.75 5.47 13.48
N LEU A 99 -13.07 6.05 12.50
CA LEU A 99 -13.04 7.50 12.27
C LEU A 99 -13.36 7.75 10.80
N ASP A 100 -14.42 8.50 10.52
CA ASP A 100 -14.90 8.79 9.17
C ASP A 100 -15.14 7.52 8.33
N GLY A 101 -15.66 6.46 8.96
CA GLY A 101 -15.90 5.18 8.30
C GLY A 101 -14.64 4.34 8.04
N LEU A 102 -13.47 4.73 8.57
CA LEU A 102 -12.20 4.02 8.39
C LEU A 102 -11.70 3.38 9.70
N SER A 103 -11.17 2.15 9.61
CA SER A 103 -10.52 1.45 10.72
C SER A 103 -9.23 2.17 11.13
N SER A 104 -9.29 2.91 12.22
CA SER A 104 -8.27 3.85 12.64
C SER A 104 -7.61 3.43 13.96
N VAL A 105 -6.33 3.76 14.08
CA VAL A 105 -5.56 3.67 15.32
C VAL A 105 -5.20 5.10 15.72
N MET A 106 -5.41 5.42 16.99
CA MET A 106 -5.14 6.70 17.62
C MET A 106 -4.13 6.53 18.76
N ASP A 107 -3.45 7.61 19.13
CA ASP A 107 -2.65 7.66 20.34
C ASP A 107 -3.50 7.84 21.61
N GLY A 108 -2.87 7.88 22.78
CA GLY A 108 -3.55 8.09 24.06
C GLY A 108 -4.29 9.44 24.18
N ALA A 109 -3.95 10.41 23.32
CA ALA A 109 -4.64 11.71 23.24
C ALA A 109 -5.80 11.70 22.23
N GLY A 110 -6.11 10.56 21.60
CA GLY A 110 -7.17 10.43 20.60
C GLY A 110 -6.78 10.96 19.21
N ARG A 111 -5.51 11.30 18.97
CA ARG A 111 -5.05 11.73 17.64
C ARG A 111 -4.81 10.52 16.78
N ARG A 112 -5.35 10.49 15.56
CA ARG A 112 -5.10 9.41 14.61
C ARG A 112 -3.60 9.29 14.30
N VAL A 113 -3.05 8.11 14.53
CA VAL A 113 -1.65 7.76 14.19
C VAL A 113 -1.58 6.81 12.99
N GLY A 114 -2.68 6.18 12.61
CA GLY A 114 -2.76 5.37 11.40
C GLY A 114 -4.02 4.55 11.24
N ASP A 115 -3.89 3.51 10.45
CA ASP A 115 -4.91 2.53 10.13
C ASP A 115 -4.59 1.20 10.77
N LEU A 116 -5.63 0.51 11.20
CA LEU A 116 -5.52 -0.90 11.56
C LEU A 116 -5.51 -1.72 10.26
N VAL A 117 -4.48 -2.55 10.08
CA VAL A 117 -4.31 -3.40 8.90
C VAL A 117 -4.05 -4.84 9.30
N TRP A 118 -4.37 -5.77 8.41
CA TRP A 118 -3.91 -7.16 8.50
C TRP A 118 -2.38 -7.21 8.48
N SER A 119 -1.76 -7.91 9.44
CA SER A 119 -0.30 -8.00 9.52
C SER A 119 0.32 -8.71 8.31
N GLU A 120 -0.35 -9.75 7.80
CA GLU A 120 0.12 -10.57 6.68
C GLU A 120 0.06 -9.85 5.33
N THR A 121 -1.01 -9.10 5.09
CA THR A 121 -1.29 -8.51 3.76
C THR A 121 -1.13 -6.99 3.73
N GLY A 122 -1.08 -6.34 4.90
CA GLY A 122 -1.20 -4.90 5.02
C GLY A 122 -2.56 -4.34 4.58
N GLN A 123 -3.55 -5.16 4.23
CA GLN A 123 -4.84 -4.62 3.79
C GLN A 123 -5.58 -3.96 4.96
N ARG A 124 -6.22 -2.82 4.68
CA ARG A 124 -7.08 -2.13 5.65
C ARG A 124 -8.30 -3.00 5.93
N LEU A 125 -8.73 -3.01 7.19
CA LEU A 125 -9.95 -3.72 7.58
C LEU A 125 -11.17 -2.99 7.01
N CYS A 126 -12.17 -3.77 6.58
CA CYS A 126 -13.49 -3.20 6.29
C CYS A 126 -14.22 -2.87 7.61
N ALA A 127 -15.29 -2.08 7.52
CA ALA A 127 -16.06 -1.66 8.69
C ALA A 127 -16.62 -2.84 9.51
N GLY A 128 -17.05 -3.92 8.86
CA GLY A 128 -17.53 -5.11 9.56
C GLY A 128 -16.42 -5.93 10.23
N GLU A 129 -15.24 -6.01 9.61
CA GLU A 129 -14.07 -6.67 10.22
C GLU A 129 -13.65 -5.89 11.47
N MET A 130 -13.59 -4.56 11.36
CA MET A 130 -13.27 -3.68 12.48
C MET A 130 -14.29 -3.82 13.63
N PHE A 131 -15.58 -3.91 13.30
CA PHE A 131 -16.62 -4.17 14.30
C PHE A 131 -16.41 -5.48 15.06
N LEU A 132 -16.05 -6.57 14.36
CA LEU A 132 -15.72 -7.83 15.02
C LEU A 132 -14.49 -7.71 15.92
N VAL A 133 -13.46 -6.98 15.50
CA VAL A 133 -12.27 -6.70 16.34
C VAL A 133 -12.67 -5.99 17.63
N LEU A 134 -13.44 -4.90 17.54
CA LEU A 134 -13.89 -4.13 18.70
C LEU A 134 -14.76 -4.98 19.64
N THR A 135 -15.67 -5.78 19.08
CA THR A 135 -16.53 -6.70 19.84
C THR A 135 -15.71 -7.76 20.58
N GLN A 136 -14.66 -8.29 19.95
CA GLN A 136 -13.77 -9.26 20.59
C GLN A 136 -12.99 -8.63 21.76
N LEU A 137 -12.50 -7.40 21.59
CA LEU A 137 -11.80 -6.70 22.66
C LEU A 137 -12.70 -6.33 23.83
N GLN A 138 -13.93 -5.90 23.60
CA GLN A 138 -14.90 -5.59 24.66
C GLN A 138 -15.25 -6.79 25.55
N ARG A 139 -14.97 -8.02 25.09
CA ARG A 139 -15.19 -9.26 25.86
C ARG A 139 -14.03 -9.63 26.75
N LEU A 140 -12.88 -9.00 26.56
CA LEU A 140 -11.78 -9.11 27.50
C LEU A 140 -12.17 -8.38 28.78
N ARG A 141 -12.22 -9.10 29.88
CA ARG A 141 -12.56 -8.59 31.21
C ARG A 141 -11.40 -8.83 32.16
N HIS A 142 -11.13 -7.85 33.00
CA HIS A 142 -10.19 -8.02 34.09
C HIS A 142 -10.75 -8.97 35.15
N LEU A 143 -9.85 -9.67 35.84
CA LEU A 143 -10.20 -10.47 37.01
C LEU A 143 -10.76 -9.58 38.14
N GLU A 144 -11.73 -10.09 38.89
CA GLU A 144 -12.37 -9.42 40.02
C GLU A 144 -12.37 -10.30 41.27
N VAL A 145 -12.44 -9.68 42.46
CA VAL A 145 -12.53 -10.41 43.73
C VAL A 145 -13.80 -11.27 43.78
N GLY A 146 -13.62 -12.52 44.20
CA GLY A 146 -14.66 -13.54 44.29
C GLY A 146 -14.87 -14.35 43.00
N MET A 147 -14.05 -14.14 41.96
CA MET A 147 -13.94 -15.10 40.85
C MET A 147 -13.16 -16.34 41.30
N GLU A 148 -13.48 -17.49 40.74
CA GLU A 148 -12.87 -18.80 40.97
C GLU A 148 -12.44 -19.41 39.64
N PHE A 149 -11.38 -20.21 39.65
CA PHE A 149 -10.89 -20.91 38.47
C PHE A 149 -11.19 -22.40 38.54
N ARG A 150 -11.60 -22.98 37.41
CA ARG A 150 -11.80 -24.44 37.27
C ARG A 150 -11.34 -24.90 35.90
N PHE A 151 -10.71 -26.06 35.82
CA PHE A 151 -10.41 -26.68 34.53
C PHE A 151 -11.48 -27.72 34.20
N LYS A 152 -12.20 -27.55 33.09
CA LYS A 152 -13.25 -28.49 32.66
C LYS A 152 -13.31 -28.53 31.14
N GLU A 153 -13.52 -29.72 30.58
CA GLU A 153 -13.73 -29.92 29.14
C GLU A 153 -12.58 -29.36 28.27
N GLY A 154 -11.36 -29.39 28.79
CA GLY A 154 -10.18 -28.88 28.08
C GLY A 154 -10.00 -27.36 28.16
N GLU A 155 -10.81 -26.65 28.94
CA GLU A 155 -10.72 -25.19 29.09
C GLU A 155 -10.55 -24.78 30.56
N ALA A 156 -9.77 -23.71 30.78
CA ALA A 156 -9.69 -23.02 32.06
C ALA A 156 -10.86 -22.03 32.16
N LEU A 157 -11.86 -22.34 32.99
CA LEU A 157 -13.08 -21.58 33.19
C LEU A 157 -12.95 -20.60 34.36
N VAL A 158 -13.64 -19.46 34.26
CA VAL A 158 -13.75 -18.45 35.32
C VAL A 158 -15.19 -18.39 35.79
N ILE A 159 -15.43 -18.64 37.07
CA ILE A 159 -16.76 -18.75 37.67
C ILE A 159 -16.87 -17.71 38.79
N ARG A 160 -18.06 -17.15 39.04
CA ARG A 160 -18.34 -16.33 40.22
C ARG A 160 -19.70 -16.69 40.78
N ARG A 161 -19.73 -17.12 42.04
CA ARG A 161 -20.98 -17.55 42.72
C ARG A 161 -21.77 -18.59 41.89
N GLY A 162 -21.05 -19.55 41.31
CA GLY A 162 -21.64 -20.61 40.46
C GLY A 162 -21.98 -20.20 39.03
N VAL A 163 -21.81 -18.93 38.63
CA VAL A 163 -22.07 -18.46 37.27
C VAL A 163 -20.79 -18.46 36.45
N LEU A 164 -20.80 -19.12 35.28
CA LEU A 164 -19.71 -19.07 34.31
C LEU A 164 -19.58 -17.67 33.71
N LEU A 165 -18.42 -17.04 33.88
CA LEU A 165 -18.11 -15.71 33.32
C LEU A 165 -17.35 -15.79 32.01
N GLY A 166 -16.60 -16.88 31.77
CA GLY A 166 -15.83 -17.06 30.54
C GLY A 166 -14.62 -17.98 30.72
N CYS A 167 -13.67 -17.85 29.81
CA CYS A 167 -12.41 -18.60 29.81
C CYS A 167 -11.25 -17.74 30.32
N LEU A 168 -10.33 -18.35 31.04
CA LEU A 168 -9.09 -17.75 31.49
C LEU A 168 -8.05 -17.84 30.36
N LEU A 169 -7.53 -16.70 29.93
CA LEU A 169 -6.44 -16.62 28.96
C LEU A 169 -5.14 -16.24 29.67
N LYS A 170 -4.03 -16.87 29.26
CA LYS A 170 -2.68 -16.53 29.73
C LYS A 170 -2.07 -15.51 28.78
N GLY A 171 -1.61 -14.39 29.34
CA GLY A 171 -0.82 -13.39 28.62
C GLY A 171 0.64 -13.83 28.51
N ALA A 172 1.12 -14.03 27.28
CA ALA A 172 2.54 -14.18 26.98
C ALA A 172 3.09 -12.89 26.35
N TRP A 173 4.41 -12.84 26.08
CA TRP A 173 4.99 -11.72 25.35
C TRP A 173 4.38 -11.68 23.94
N ARG A 174 3.45 -10.74 23.72
CA ARG A 174 2.75 -10.42 22.46
C ARG A 174 1.57 -11.32 22.05
N THR A 175 1.20 -12.32 22.83
CA THR A 175 0.06 -13.20 22.48
C THR A 175 -0.80 -13.51 23.70
N LEU A 176 -2.09 -13.76 23.43
CA LEU A 176 -3.00 -14.41 24.37
C LEU A 176 -3.16 -15.87 23.93
N LYS A 177 -3.02 -16.79 24.87
CA LYS A 177 -3.27 -18.21 24.61
C LYS A 177 -4.30 -18.78 25.58
N ARG A 178 -5.08 -19.74 25.05
CA ARG A 178 -5.85 -20.66 25.89
C ARG A 178 -4.89 -21.48 26.73
N MET A 179 -5.24 -21.69 27.99
CA MET A 179 -4.41 -22.43 28.92
C MET A 179 -4.66 -23.93 28.75
N THR A 180 -3.60 -24.70 28.64
CA THR A 180 -3.68 -26.18 28.69
C THR A 180 -3.88 -26.65 30.14
N HIS A 181 -4.30 -27.91 30.32
CA HIS A 181 -4.47 -28.49 31.65
C HIS A 181 -3.15 -28.46 32.43
N GLU A 182 -2.05 -28.87 31.80
CA GLU A 182 -0.73 -28.89 32.43
C GLU A 182 -0.27 -27.49 32.87
N GLU A 183 -0.45 -26.47 32.03
CA GLU A 183 -0.14 -25.08 32.38
C GLU A 183 -1.01 -24.57 33.53
N PHE A 184 -2.28 -24.99 33.59
CA PHE A 184 -3.19 -24.64 34.67
C PHE A 184 -2.73 -25.22 36.01
N LEU A 185 -2.27 -26.48 36.01
CA LEU A 185 -1.67 -27.14 37.17
C LEU A 185 -0.34 -26.50 37.58
N GLN A 186 0.55 -26.21 36.63
CA GLN A 186 1.85 -25.60 36.88
C GLN A 186 1.74 -24.20 37.51
N GLU A 187 0.72 -23.43 37.13
CA GLU A 187 0.43 -22.11 37.72
C GLU A 187 -0.28 -22.21 39.08
N GLY A 188 -0.62 -23.42 39.54
CA GLY A 188 -1.27 -23.66 40.83
C GLY A 188 -2.66 -23.05 40.92
N LEU A 189 -3.44 -23.10 39.83
CA LEU A 189 -4.75 -22.44 39.74
C LEU A 189 -5.94 -23.31 40.19
N GLU A 190 -5.70 -24.57 40.57
CA GLU A 190 -6.74 -25.44 41.11
C GLU A 190 -7.31 -24.86 42.42
N ASP A 191 -8.64 -24.75 42.45
CA ASP A 191 -9.40 -24.21 43.58
C ASP A 191 -8.97 -22.80 44.05
N VAL A 192 -8.32 -22.04 43.17
CA VAL A 192 -7.92 -20.66 43.47
C VAL A 192 -9.10 -19.72 43.33
N ALA A 193 -9.42 -19.03 44.42
CA ALA A 193 -10.27 -17.86 44.41
C ALA A 193 -9.44 -16.57 44.26
N VAL A 194 -9.94 -15.64 43.44
CA VAL A 194 -9.40 -14.29 43.31
C VAL A 194 -9.76 -13.51 44.57
N THR A 195 -8.74 -13.15 45.34
CA THR A 195 -8.85 -12.38 46.58
C THR A 195 -8.13 -11.04 46.44
N SER A 196 -8.38 -10.11 47.36
CA SER A 196 -7.64 -8.84 47.39
C SER A 196 -6.12 -9.03 47.54
N ARG A 197 -5.66 -10.18 48.05
CA ARG A 197 -4.23 -10.48 48.26
C ARG A 197 -3.53 -10.91 46.97
N ASN A 198 -4.18 -11.68 46.09
CA ASN A 198 -3.56 -12.26 44.89
C ASN A 198 -3.97 -11.58 43.58
N ILE A 199 -5.03 -10.76 43.56
CA ILE A 199 -5.59 -10.18 42.32
C ILE A 199 -4.57 -9.39 41.50
N LYS A 200 -3.60 -8.72 42.14
CA LYS A 200 -2.56 -7.96 41.44
C LYS A 200 -1.62 -8.89 40.66
N ASP A 201 -1.18 -10.00 41.26
CA ASP A 201 -0.34 -10.99 40.59
C ASP A 201 -1.12 -11.66 39.46
N LEU A 202 -2.35 -12.09 39.73
CA LEU A 202 -3.20 -12.75 38.74
C LEU A 202 -3.52 -11.85 37.54
N ARG A 203 -3.86 -10.57 37.76
CA ARG A 203 -4.11 -9.58 36.68
C ARG A 203 -2.86 -9.29 35.85
N SER A 204 -1.66 -9.55 36.36
CA SER A 204 -0.43 -9.36 35.58
C SER A 204 -0.17 -10.49 34.57
N LYS A 205 -0.82 -11.65 34.77
CA LYS A 205 -0.62 -12.89 34.02
C LYS A 205 -1.85 -13.30 33.20
N PHE A 206 -3.04 -13.00 33.69
CA PHE A 206 -4.29 -13.56 33.17
C PHE A 206 -5.36 -12.52 32.87
N ILE A 207 -6.19 -12.83 31.90
CA ILE A 207 -7.40 -12.07 31.56
C ILE A 207 -8.57 -13.02 31.31
N VAL A 208 -9.79 -12.56 31.55
CA VAL A 208 -11.00 -13.34 31.30
C VAL A 208 -11.52 -13.00 29.92
N TYR A 209 -11.72 -14.00 29.06
CA TYR A 209 -12.46 -13.85 27.83
C TYR A 209 -13.90 -14.30 28.06
N SER A 210 -14.83 -13.33 28.07
CA SER A 210 -16.26 -13.59 28.21
C SER A 210 -16.84 -14.10 26.89
N GLY A 211 -16.42 -15.30 26.50
CA GLY A 211 -16.99 -16.03 25.38
C GLY A 211 -18.26 -16.73 25.86
N GLY A 212 -19.42 -16.15 25.57
CA GLY A 212 -20.61 -16.99 25.44
C GLY A 212 -20.42 -17.94 24.26
N GLU A 213 -21.07 -19.10 24.31
CA GLU A 213 -21.21 -19.95 23.13
C GLU A 213 -21.77 -19.10 21.97
N PHE A 214 -21.05 -19.06 20.85
CA PHE A 214 -21.45 -18.43 19.57
C PHE A 214 -21.58 -16.90 19.59
N SER A 215 -20.45 -16.21 19.53
CA SER A 215 -20.47 -15.01 18.70
C SER A 215 -20.39 -15.41 17.25
N CYS A 216 -21.57 -15.48 16.68
CA CYS A 216 -21.74 -15.66 15.28
C CYS A 216 -21.96 -14.31 14.58
N TRP A 217 -21.76 -14.30 13.28
CA TRP A 217 -22.30 -13.26 12.42
C TRP A 217 -22.91 -13.90 11.18
N THR A 218 -24.04 -13.37 10.75
CA THR A 218 -24.76 -13.89 9.60
C THR A 218 -24.28 -13.19 8.35
N CYS A 219 -23.81 -13.96 7.36
CA CYS A 219 -23.36 -13.40 6.10
C CYS A 219 -24.54 -12.87 5.29
N LYS A 220 -24.62 -11.56 5.03
CA LYS A 220 -25.72 -10.98 4.23
C LYS A 220 -25.80 -11.47 2.78
N ARG A 221 -24.75 -12.13 2.25
CA ARG A 221 -24.76 -12.67 0.88
C ARG A 221 -25.40 -14.06 0.77
N CYS A 222 -25.23 -14.90 1.78
CA CYS A 222 -25.62 -16.32 1.70
C CYS A 222 -26.30 -16.84 2.98
N SER A 223 -26.54 -15.98 3.95
CA SER A 223 -27.16 -16.26 5.25
C SER A 223 -26.44 -17.29 6.13
N LEU A 224 -25.24 -17.74 5.75
CA LEU A 224 -24.43 -18.63 6.58
C LEU A 224 -24.04 -17.92 7.89
N GLU A 225 -24.24 -18.62 9.00
CA GLU A 225 -23.76 -18.25 10.32
C GLU A 225 -22.27 -18.60 10.45
N ASN A 226 -21.43 -17.58 10.67
CA ASN A 226 -19.98 -17.72 10.75
C ASN A 226 -19.51 -17.41 12.17
N THR A 227 -18.40 -18.01 12.62
CA THR A 227 -17.82 -17.64 13.91
C THR A 227 -17.17 -16.26 13.81
N SER A 228 -17.16 -15.46 14.88
CA SER A 228 -16.48 -14.16 14.86
C SER A 228 -14.97 -14.25 14.65
N SER A 229 -14.36 -15.43 14.81
CA SER A 229 -12.96 -15.68 14.43
C SER A 229 -12.76 -15.81 12.92
N ASP A 230 -13.81 -16.18 12.18
CA ASP A 230 -13.85 -16.24 10.73
C ASP A 230 -14.20 -14.83 10.22
N PHE A 231 -13.21 -13.97 9.99
CA PHE A 231 -13.40 -12.60 9.49
C PHE A 231 -13.91 -12.54 8.04
N LYS A 232 -14.26 -13.71 7.47
CA LYS A 232 -14.81 -13.89 6.13
C LYS A 232 -15.80 -15.05 6.18
N CYS A 233 -16.83 -14.98 5.34
CA CYS A 233 -17.81 -16.05 5.24
C CYS A 233 -17.15 -17.33 4.71
N LYS A 234 -17.33 -18.45 5.39
CA LYS A 234 -16.78 -19.76 5.00
C LYS A 234 -17.33 -20.26 3.66
N LEU A 235 -18.56 -19.88 3.29
CA LEU A 235 -19.19 -20.32 2.05
C LEU A 235 -18.82 -19.44 0.86
N CYS A 236 -18.89 -18.11 0.99
CA CYS A 236 -18.77 -17.19 -0.15
C CYS A 236 -17.58 -16.22 -0.09
N GLY A 237 -16.78 -16.27 1.00
CA GLY A 237 -15.66 -15.36 1.21
C GLY A 237 -16.04 -13.89 1.48
N GLY A 238 -17.34 -13.56 1.50
CA GLY A 238 -17.83 -12.21 1.75
C GLY A 238 -17.46 -11.71 3.15
N PRO A 239 -17.14 -10.43 3.33
CA PRO A 239 -16.79 -9.88 4.64
C PRO A 239 -18.03 -9.73 5.55
N PRO A 240 -17.83 -9.64 6.87
CA PRO A 240 -18.86 -9.19 7.81
C PRO A 240 -19.36 -7.79 7.45
N GLN A 241 -20.61 -7.50 7.78
CA GLN A 241 -21.16 -6.14 7.66
C GLN A 241 -21.19 -5.46 9.02
N ARG A 242 -20.94 -4.14 9.02
CA ARG A 242 -21.14 -3.30 10.21
C ARG A 242 -22.64 -3.18 10.49
N PRO A 243 -23.11 -3.42 11.73
CA PRO A 243 -24.50 -3.11 12.08
C PRO A 243 -24.73 -1.59 12.06
N GLU A 244 -25.91 -1.15 11.59
CA GLU A 244 -26.22 0.26 11.33
C GLU A 244 -26.21 1.12 12.62
N ASP A 245 -26.63 0.55 13.74
CA ASP A 245 -26.82 1.26 15.01
C ASP A 245 -25.59 1.29 15.93
N VAL A 246 -24.42 0.89 15.45
CA VAL A 246 -23.23 0.82 16.32
C VAL A 246 -22.55 2.19 16.39
N PRO A 247 -22.55 2.84 17.57
CA PRO A 247 -21.88 4.12 17.74
C PRO A 247 -20.38 3.98 17.46
N GLU A 248 -19.79 5.03 16.90
CA GLU A 248 -18.33 5.11 16.75
C GLU A 248 -17.72 5.24 18.15
N GLN A 249 -17.18 4.13 18.63
CA GLN A 249 -16.48 4.06 19.91
C GLN A 249 -15.01 3.78 19.66
N ASN A 250 -14.17 4.58 20.32
CA ASN A 250 -12.74 4.34 20.41
C ASN A 250 -12.48 3.49 21.65
N LEU A 251 -11.82 2.36 21.45
CA LEU A 251 -11.47 1.45 22.54
C LEU A 251 -9.98 1.59 22.84
N PRO A 252 -9.59 2.02 24.06
CA PRO A 252 -8.20 2.03 24.47
C PRO A 252 -7.67 0.60 24.52
N LEU A 253 -6.45 0.41 24.02
CA LEU A 253 -5.71 -0.84 24.07
C LEU A 253 -4.90 -0.88 25.36
N ASP A 254 -5.33 -1.73 26.28
CA ASP A 254 -4.49 -2.18 27.38
C ASP A 254 -3.47 -3.22 26.88
N ARG A 255 -2.61 -3.70 27.79
CA ARG A 255 -1.60 -4.72 27.49
C ARG A 255 -2.20 -5.99 26.86
N PHE A 256 -3.37 -6.42 27.30
CA PHE A 256 -3.99 -7.65 26.84
C PHE A 256 -4.70 -7.49 25.50
N GLY A 257 -5.37 -6.36 25.27
CA GLY A 257 -5.94 -5.99 23.97
C GLY A 257 -4.85 -5.84 22.91
N ALA A 258 -3.75 -5.16 23.24
CA ALA A 258 -2.60 -5.09 22.34
C ALA A 258 -2.02 -6.49 22.05
N ALA A 259 -1.87 -7.35 23.06
CA ALA A 259 -1.43 -8.73 22.87
C ALA A 259 -2.42 -9.59 22.06
N ALA A 260 -3.72 -9.37 22.19
CA ALA A 260 -4.76 -10.08 21.42
C ALA A 260 -4.68 -9.76 19.92
N LEU A 261 -4.31 -8.53 19.59
CA LEU A 261 -4.30 -8.06 18.19
C LEU A 261 -2.96 -8.23 17.49
N ARG A 262 -1.83 -8.13 18.20
CA ARG A 262 -0.46 -8.11 17.61
C ARG A 262 -0.12 -9.31 16.72
N SER A 263 -0.77 -10.46 16.89
CA SER A 263 -0.55 -11.63 16.05
C SER A 263 -1.19 -11.52 14.66
N ARG A 264 -2.25 -10.72 14.52
CA ARG A 264 -3.10 -10.68 13.31
C ARG A 264 -3.16 -9.30 12.66
N PHE A 265 -2.90 -8.27 13.44
CA PHE A 265 -3.07 -6.90 13.04
C PHE A 265 -1.84 -6.08 13.38
N ALA A 266 -1.67 -5.02 12.62
CA ALA A 266 -0.62 -4.06 12.83
C ALA A 266 -1.12 -2.63 12.58
N LEU A 267 -0.36 -1.67 13.08
CA LEU A 267 -0.55 -0.27 12.75
C LEU A 267 0.14 -0.02 11.42
N ARG A 268 -0.62 0.36 10.39
CA ARG A 268 -0.06 1.10 9.27
C ARG A 268 -0.15 2.57 9.65
N PRO A 269 0.95 3.27 9.97
CA PRO A 269 0.94 4.68 10.26
C PRO A 269 0.16 5.39 9.17
N GLN A 270 -0.55 6.44 9.55
CA GLN A 270 -1.18 7.30 8.57
C GLN A 270 -0.04 7.72 7.68
N LEU A 271 -0.01 7.17 6.47
CA LEU A 271 0.82 7.68 5.41
C LEU A 271 0.29 9.10 5.27
N HIS A 272 0.93 10.04 5.97
CA HIS A 272 1.26 11.27 5.31
C HIS A 272 1.84 10.77 4.00
N TRP A 273 1.12 11.02 2.92
CA TRP A 273 1.63 10.96 1.56
C TRP A 273 3.10 11.45 1.52
N ALA A 274 3.48 12.35 2.44
CA ALA A 274 4.85 12.68 2.86
C ALA A 274 5.69 11.65 3.64
N VAL A 275 5.62 10.34 3.38
CA VAL A 275 6.84 9.52 3.59
C VAL A 275 7.74 9.89 2.43
N PRO A 276 8.87 10.59 2.68
CA PRO A 276 9.74 11.02 1.60
C PRO A 276 10.35 9.78 0.95
N LEU A 277 9.76 9.37 -0.16
CA LEU A 277 10.38 8.41 -1.05
C LEU A 277 11.65 9.04 -1.57
N GLN A 278 12.75 8.35 -1.33
CA GLN A 278 14.04 8.72 -1.87
C GLN A 278 14.34 7.83 -3.07
N CYS A 279 14.63 8.45 -4.20
CA CYS A 279 15.17 7.72 -5.34
C CYS A 279 16.43 6.95 -4.90
N PRO A 280 16.53 5.63 -5.12
CA PRO A 280 17.69 4.86 -4.65
C PRO A 280 19.01 5.27 -5.33
N LEU A 281 18.94 5.95 -6.48
CA LEU A 281 20.11 6.37 -7.25
C LEU A 281 20.63 7.76 -6.88
N CYS A 282 19.77 8.80 -6.88
CA CYS A 282 20.19 10.16 -6.51
C CYS A 282 19.80 10.62 -5.10
N ARG A 283 19.03 9.81 -4.35
CA ARG A 283 18.49 10.16 -3.03
C ARG A 283 17.60 11.40 -3.00
N ASN A 284 17.16 11.91 -4.16
CA ASN A 284 16.20 12.99 -4.19
C ASN A 284 14.91 12.51 -3.51
N GLY A 285 14.45 13.26 -2.52
CA GLY A 285 13.36 12.88 -1.62
C GLY A 285 12.07 13.62 -1.94
N GLY A 286 10.93 12.98 -1.66
CA GLY A 286 9.63 13.64 -1.73
C GLY A 286 8.48 12.67 -1.56
N THR A 287 7.26 13.17 -1.39
CA THR A 287 6.06 12.34 -1.48
C THR A 287 5.96 11.78 -2.90
N ALA A 288 6.26 10.50 -3.12
CA ALA A 288 6.21 9.96 -4.46
C ALA A 288 5.07 8.94 -4.70
N SER A 289 4.48 8.97 -5.89
CA SER A 289 3.74 7.85 -6.47
C SER A 289 4.56 7.16 -7.55
N VAL A 290 4.16 5.97 -8.00
CA VAL A 290 4.80 5.28 -9.13
C VAL A 290 3.86 5.36 -10.33
N THR A 291 4.36 5.85 -11.46
CA THR A 291 3.62 5.92 -12.72
C THR A 291 4.40 5.20 -13.81
N PRO A 292 3.79 4.25 -14.54
CA PRO A 292 4.42 3.64 -15.70
C PRO A 292 4.60 4.70 -16.80
N MET A 293 5.64 4.53 -17.62
CA MET A 293 5.82 5.33 -18.81
C MET A 293 4.59 5.16 -19.71
N PRO A 294 3.92 6.23 -20.15
CA PRO A 294 2.83 6.13 -21.11
C PRO A 294 3.29 5.42 -22.38
N ASN A 295 2.37 4.78 -23.10
CA ASN A 295 2.69 4.26 -24.41
C ASN A 295 2.82 5.43 -25.39
N LEU A 296 3.99 5.60 -26.03
CA LEU A 296 4.24 6.67 -26.99
C LEU A 296 3.23 6.69 -28.15
N ARG A 297 2.71 5.51 -28.54
CA ARG A 297 1.68 5.36 -29.58
C ARG A 297 0.31 5.84 -29.12
N GLU A 298 -0.06 5.59 -27.88
CA GLU A 298 -1.43 5.83 -27.41
C GLU A 298 -1.58 7.24 -26.83
N ALA A 299 -0.51 7.74 -26.20
CA ALA A 299 -0.52 8.99 -25.47
C ALA A 299 0.82 9.73 -25.59
N PRO A 300 1.19 10.21 -26.80
CA PRO A 300 2.48 10.89 -27.03
C PRO A 300 2.64 12.17 -26.20
N PHE A 301 1.55 12.90 -25.96
CA PHE A 301 1.57 14.07 -25.09
C PHE A 301 1.87 13.71 -23.63
N ASP A 302 1.20 12.68 -23.10
CA ASP A 302 1.44 12.25 -21.71
C ASP A 302 2.85 11.66 -21.57
N TRP A 303 3.36 10.97 -22.60
CA TRP A 303 4.76 10.53 -22.67
C TRP A 303 5.72 11.72 -22.62
N PHE A 304 5.53 12.72 -23.49
CA PHE A 304 6.37 13.92 -23.54
C PHE A 304 6.35 14.66 -22.19
N SER A 305 5.16 14.88 -21.63
CA SER A 305 4.98 15.56 -20.35
C SER A 305 5.61 14.78 -19.19
N LEU A 306 5.66 13.44 -19.26
CA LEU A 306 6.34 12.65 -18.26
C LEU A 306 7.86 12.76 -18.41
N VAL A 307 8.39 12.78 -19.63
CA VAL A 307 9.84 12.83 -19.89
C VAL A 307 10.44 14.18 -19.47
N ASP A 308 9.67 15.27 -19.54
CA ASP A 308 10.04 16.61 -19.09
C ASP A 308 10.21 16.66 -17.56
N VAL A 309 11.42 16.38 -17.09
CA VAL A 309 11.71 16.31 -15.64
C VAL A 309 11.58 17.68 -15.00
N ALA A 310 11.93 18.75 -15.74
CA ALA A 310 11.86 20.13 -15.26
C ALA A 310 10.42 20.67 -15.24
N GLY A 311 9.50 20.08 -16.01
CA GLY A 311 8.15 20.60 -16.23
C GLY A 311 8.16 21.95 -16.96
N ALA A 312 9.14 22.16 -17.85
CA ALA A 312 9.34 23.40 -18.60
C ALA A 312 8.46 23.48 -19.87
N GLY A 313 7.74 22.40 -20.21
CA GLY A 313 7.03 22.23 -21.48
C GLY A 313 7.96 21.99 -22.66
N LYS A 314 9.23 21.63 -22.41
CA LYS A 314 10.26 21.43 -23.44
C LYS A 314 11.19 20.27 -23.04
N LEU A 315 11.69 19.55 -24.04
CA LEU A 315 12.67 18.48 -23.84
C LEU A 315 14.03 18.89 -24.38
N THR A 316 15.04 18.75 -23.53
CA THR A 316 16.43 18.74 -23.98
C THR A 316 16.73 17.47 -24.78
N LEU A 317 17.79 17.49 -25.60
CA LEU A 317 18.26 16.30 -26.34
C LEU A 317 18.50 15.11 -25.39
N TYR A 318 19.14 15.38 -24.25
CA TYR A 318 19.41 14.39 -23.20
C TYR A 318 18.12 13.79 -22.62
N GLU A 319 17.12 14.61 -22.26
CA GLU A 319 15.87 14.11 -21.70
C GLU A 319 15.11 13.23 -22.70
N LEU A 320 15.04 13.67 -23.96
CA LEU A 320 14.40 12.91 -25.03
C LEU A 320 15.10 11.56 -25.26
N ALA A 321 16.43 11.57 -25.39
CA ALA A 321 17.22 10.36 -25.58
C ALA A 321 17.08 9.40 -24.39
N ALA A 322 17.19 9.90 -23.16
CA ALA A 322 17.01 9.09 -21.95
C ALA A 322 15.59 8.50 -21.86
N GLY A 323 14.54 9.25 -22.26
CA GLY A 323 13.18 8.75 -22.34
C GLY A 323 13.02 7.67 -23.40
N LEU A 324 13.55 7.88 -24.61
CA LEU A 324 13.48 6.91 -25.71
C LEU A 324 14.29 5.64 -25.42
N ALA A 325 15.41 5.74 -24.72
CA ALA A 325 16.22 4.59 -24.28
C ALA A 325 15.45 3.65 -23.33
N THR A 326 14.35 4.11 -22.74
CA THR A 326 13.48 3.26 -21.92
C THR A 326 12.48 2.45 -22.72
N VAL A 327 12.27 2.74 -24.00
CA VAL A 327 11.30 2.06 -24.87
C VAL A 327 11.93 1.46 -26.13
N LEU A 328 13.14 1.89 -26.49
CA LEU A 328 13.94 1.35 -27.60
C LEU A 328 15.14 0.58 -27.05
N PRO A 329 15.59 -0.50 -27.72
CA PRO A 329 16.78 -1.26 -27.37
C PRO A 329 18.06 -0.54 -27.86
N LEU A 330 18.23 0.71 -27.41
CA LEU A 330 19.38 1.56 -27.70
C LEU A 330 19.86 2.27 -26.43
N SER A 331 21.17 2.52 -26.36
CA SER A 331 21.77 3.36 -25.32
C SER A 331 21.33 4.82 -25.47
N SER A 332 21.38 5.58 -24.36
CA SER A 332 21.00 7.00 -24.41
C SER A 332 22.00 7.78 -25.27
N GLU A 333 23.28 7.44 -25.20
CA GLU A 333 24.39 8.06 -25.91
C GLU A 333 24.26 7.86 -27.44
N ARG A 334 23.88 6.66 -27.87
CA ARG A 334 23.59 6.38 -29.28
C ARG A 334 22.36 7.16 -29.74
N LEU A 335 21.29 7.16 -28.93
CA LEU A 335 20.08 7.94 -29.24
C LEU A 335 20.37 9.44 -29.36
N GLU A 336 21.18 10.02 -28.47
CA GLU A 336 21.59 11.43 -28.59
C GLU A 336 22.29 11.70 -29.93
N SER A 337 23.22 10.84 -30.32
CA SER A 337 23.97 10.96 -31.58
C SER A 337 23.06 10.86 -32.81
N GLU A 338 22.16 9.86 -32.83
CA GLU A 338 21.19 9.65 -33.91
C GLU A 338 20.20 10.80 -34.01
N LEU A 339 19.62 11.24 -32.89
CA LEU A 339 18.68 12.36 -32.85
C LEU A 339 19.36 13.66 -33.30
N GLN A 340 20.59 13.91 -32.88
CA GLN A 340 21.35 15.10 -33.28
C GLN A 340 21.66 15.10 -34.79
N HIS A 341 21.99 13.94 -35.36
CA HIS A 341 22.25 13.79 -36.78
C HIS A 341 20.96 13.92 -37.61
N GLN A 342 19.93 13.14 -37.26
CA GLN A 342 18.65 13.07 -37.96
C GLN A 342 17.90 14.40 -37.92
N PHE A 343 18.03 15.15 -36.82
CA PHE A 343 17.31 16.41 -36.59
C PHE A 343 18.25 17.59 -36.43
N SER A 344 19.30 17.64 -37.25
CA SER A 344 20.30 18.72 -37.22
C SER A 344 19.73 20.13 -37.42
N GLY A 345 18.55 20.24 -38.04
CA GLY A 345 17.82 21.51 -38.20
C GLY A 345 16.97 21.93 -37.00
N LEU A 346 16.77 21.06 -35.99
CA LEU A 346 16.01 21.41 -34.79
C LEU A 346 16.88 22.18 -33.80
N GLN A 347 16.30 23.22 -33.22
CA GLN A 347 16.90 23.94 -32.10
C GLN A 347 16.41 23.35 -30.78
N TRP A 348 17.32 22.79 -30.00
CA TRP A 348 17.05 22.25 -28.67
C TRP A 348 17.02 23.37 -27.61
N PRO A 349 16.18 23.27 -26.57
CA PRO A 349 15.19 22.21 -26.30
C PRO A 349 13.92 22.37 -27.16
N ILE A 350 13.29 21.25 -27.50
CA ILE A 350 12.11 21.21 -28.37
C ILE A 350 10.81 21.20 -27.56
N ASN A 351 9.75 21.82 -28.07
CA ASN A 351 8.41 21.75 -27.48
C ASN A 351 7.61 20.53 -28.01
N TYR A 352 6.38 20.34 -27.53
CA TYR A 352 5.54 19.22 -27.96
C TYR A 352 5.21 19.25 -29.46
N GLU A 353 4.98 20.44 -30.04
CA GLU A 353 4.66 20.60 -31.46
C GLU A 353 5.81 20.11 -32.35
N GLN A 354 7.04 20.54 -32.04
CA GLN A 354 8.26 20.09 -32.73
C GLN A 354 8.54 18.59 -32.50
N PHE A 355 8.22 18.06 -31.32
CA PHE A 355 8.34 16.64 -31.03
C PHE A 355 7.36 15.80 -31.85
N ALA A 356 6.12 16.25 -31.96
CA ALA A 356 5.00 15.51 -32.54
C ALA A 356 4.73 15.83 -34.02
N GLN A 357 5.46 16.73 -34.66
CA GLN A 357 5.29 17.06 -36.08
C GLN A 357 5.57 15.85 -37.00
N GLN A 358 5.07 15.92 -38.23
CA GLN A 358 5.43 14.96 -39.28
C GLN A 358 6.95 14.95 -39.49
N GLU A 359 7.54 13.76 -39.56
CA GLU A 359 9.01 13.57 -39.55
C GLU A 359 9.70 14.16 -38.31
N GLY A 360 8.97 14.41 -37.22
CA GLY A 360 9.54 14.79 -35.93
C GLY A 360 10.12 13.58 -35.16
N PRO A 361 10.74 13.84 -34.00
CA PRO A 361 11.32 12.78 -33.18
C PRO A 361 10.31 11.71 -32.71
N ALA A 362 9.07 12.09 -32.38
CA ALA A 362 8.04 11.12 -32.00
C ALA A 362 7.68 10.18 -33.16
N HIS A 363 7.51 10.75 -34.36
CA HIS A 363 7.23 9.99 -35.58
C HIS A 363 8.37 9.02 -35.90
N TRP A 364 9.61 9.49 -35.82
CA TRP A 364 10.79 8.65 -35.99
C TRP A 364 10.83 7.50 -34.97
N ALA A 365 10.68 7.79 -33.68
CA ALA A 365 10.70 6.77 -32.63
C ALA A 365 9.58 5.74 -32.83
N MET A 366 8.41 6.16 -33.30
CA MET A 366 7.29 5.29 -33.60
C MET A 366 7.58 4.34 -34.77
N ARG A 367 8.22 4.81 -35.84
CA ARG A 367 8.71 3.93 -36.91
C ARG A 367 9.67 2.87 -36.37
N GLN A 368 10.59 3.26 -35.50
CA GLN A 368 11.54 2.33 -34.88
C GLN A 368 10.83 1.26 -34.04
N LEU A 369 9.86 1.66 -33.20
CA LEU A 369 9.06 0.73 -32.40
C LEU A 369 8.27 -0.26 -33.27
N GLU A 370 7.70 0.20 -34.38
CA GLU A 370 7.00 -0.70 -35.30
C GLU A 370 7.93 -1.67 -36.04
N ALA A 371 9.11 -1.21 -36.45
CA ALA A 371 10.12 -2.07 -37.05
C ALA A 371 10.56 -3.17 -36.07
N LEU A 372 10.76 -2.82 -34.80
CA LEU A 372 11.06 -3.78 -33.73
C LEU A 372 9.93 -4.80 -33.56
N HIS A 373 8.68 -4.34 -33.48
CA HIS A 373 7.52 -5.23 -33.33
C HIS A 373 7.36 -6.20 -34.52
N ARG A 374 7.62 -5.73 -35.75
CA ARG A 374 7.64 -6.60 -36.94
C ARG A 374 8.74 -7.66 -36.84
N HIS A 375 9.94 -7.28 -36.40
CA HIS A 375 11.07 -8.20 -36.26
C HIS A 375 10.80 -9.28 -35.19
N GLU A 376 10.24 -8.91 -34.04
CA GLU A 376 9.86 -9.86 -32.97
C GLU A 376 8.79 -10.86 -33.42
N ASN A 377 7.79 -10.39 -34.17
CA ASN A 377 6.73 -11.25 -34.71
C ASN A 377 7.24 -12.16 -35.83
N GLY A 378 8.20 -11.69 -36.62
CA GLY A 378 8.86 -12.46 -37.67
C GLY A 378 9.72 -13.60 -37.10
N ALA A 379 10.48 -13.34 -36.03
CA ALA A 379 11.34 -14.33 -35.39
C ALA A 379 10.59 -15.47 -34.66
N ARG A 380 9.28 -15.30 -34.40
CA ARG A 380 8.43 -16.31 -33.73
C ARG A 380 7.72 -17.26 -34.70
N ARG A 381 7.74 -16.97 -36.01
CA ARG A 381 7.19 -17.83 -37.06
C ARG A 381 8.28 -18.74 -37.59
#